data_AF-A0A126RRT2-F1
#
_entry.id   AF-A0A126RRT2-F1
#
_cell.length_a   1.000
_cell.length_b   1.000
_cell.length_c   1.000
_cell.angle_alpha   90.00
_cell.angle_beta   90.00
_cell.angle_gamma   90.00
#
_symmetry.space_group_name_H-M   'P 1'
#
loop_
_entity.id
_entity.type
_entity.pdbx_description
1 polymer ?
#
loop_
_entity_poly.entity_id
_entity_poly.type
_entity_poly.pdbx_seq_one_letter_code
_entity_poly.pdbx_strand_id
1 'polypeptide(L)'
;MIGVSSDIPGDAQQFHPNIGSSEPAEPSFARARRLRLHTHHELVAIMRTDSPVCHAEGLAAHTQVYIRNGSQPIAATLYQVEGDFLAGDEIGLSEAAWVALGVEEGTVVQVGHAPPLESIACVRQRIYGHRLNGAALTSIVGDVVAGRYADVHLAAFLTATATLPFDEDETYHLTRAMVEAGDRLCAWR
;
A
#
# COMPACT_ATOMS: atom_id res chain seq x y z
N MET A 1 -24.38 34.82 -56.14
CA MET A 1 -22.93 34.80 -56.45
C MET A 1 -22.29 35.54 -55.29
N ILE A 2 -21.60 34.94 -54.32
CA ILE A 2 -20.67 33.81 -54.29
C ILE A 2 -20.83 33.13 -52.91
N GLY A 3 -20.74 31.80 -52.83
CA GLY A 3 -20.87 31.06 -51.58
C GLY A 3 -19.58 31.05 -50.75
N VAL A 4 -19.75 30.79 -49.45
CA VAL A 4 -18.76 30.12 -48.62
C VAL A 4 -19.51 29.08 -47.79
N SER A 5 -19.18 27.81 -48.04
CA SER A 5 -19.59 26.66 -47.25
C SER A 5 -18.96 26.77 -45.86
N SER A 6 -19.75 26.62 -44.81
CA SER A 6 -19.25 26.35 -43.46
C SER A 6 -19.69 24.95 -43.05
N ASP A 7 -18.95 23.97 -43.56
CA ASP A 7 -18.85 22.64 -42.96
C ASP A 7 -18.10 22.78 -41.64
N ILE A 8 -18.82 22.63 -40.53
CA ILE A 8 -18.24 22.16 -39.28
C ILE A 8 -19.24 21.14 -38.70
N PRO A 9 -19.03 19.83 -38.88
CA PRO A 9 -19.64 18.87 -37.98
C PRO A 9 -18.93 19.03 -36.63
N GLY A 10 -19.66 19.55 -35.63
CA GLY A 10 -19.22 19.52 -34.26
C GLY A 10 -19.22 18.07 -33.78
N ASP A 11 -18.07 17.41 -33.91
CA ASP A 11 -17.77 16.18 -33.20
C ASP A 11 -17.84 16.48 -31.70
N ALA A 12 -19.03 16.26 -31.13
CA ALA A 12 -19.19 15.99 -29.72
C ALA A 12 -18.53 14.65 -29.44
N GLN A 13 -17.19 14.65 -29.39
CA GLN A 13 -16.41 13.57 -28.83
C GLN A 13 -16.79 13.50 -27.35
N GLN A 14 -17.80 12.67 -27.07
CA GLN A 14 -18.16 12.27 -25.73
C GLN A 14 -16.89 11.69 -25.11
N PHE A 15 -16.32 12.44 -24.18
CA PHE A 15 -15.39 11.91 -23.20
C PHE A 15 -16.17 10.84 -22.44
N HIS A 16 -16.08 9.60 -22.92
CA HIS A 16 -16.39 8.44 -22.10
C HIS A 16 -15.27 8.44 -21.04
N PRO A 17 -15.55 8.71 -19.76
CA PRO A 17 -14.61 8.27 -18.74
C PRO A 17 -14.52 6.76 -18.96
N ASN A 18 -13.32 6.29 -19.31
CA ASN A 18 -13.00 4.89 -19.23
C ASN A 18 -13.03 4.57 -17.74
N ILE A 19 -14.23 4.32 -17.21
CA ILE A 19 -14.42 3.73 -15.91
C ILE A 19 -13.94 2.31 -16.13
N GLY A 20 -12.62 2.13 -16.03
CA GLY A 20 -12.00 0.83 -15.95
C GLY A 20 -12.74 0.13 -14.83
N SER A 21 -13.64 -0.76 -15.22
CA SER A 21 -14.23 -1.76 -14.35
C SER A 21 -13.05 -2.42 -13.68
N SER A 22 -12.85 -2.11 -12.41
CA SER A 22 -11.97 -2.86 -11.52
C SER A 22 -12.62 -4.22 -11.31
N GLU A 23 -12.59 -5.05 -12.35
CA GLU A 23 -12.69 -6.49 -12.18
C GLU A 23 -11.59 -6.85 -11.18
N PRO A 24 -11.89 -7.61 -10.11
CA PRO A 24 -10.85 -8.06 -9.21
C PRO A 24 -9.84 -8.85 -10.08
N ALA A 25 -8.63 -8.29 -10.22
CA ALA A 25 -7.56 -8.95 -10.95
C ALA A 25 -7.43 -10.38 -10.41
N GLU A 26 -7.36 -11.36 -11.31
CA GLU A 26 -7.17 -12.74 -10.89
C GLU A 26 -5.91 -12.79 -10.01
N PRO A 27 -5.98 -13.49 -8.86
CA PRO A 27 -4.90 -13.47 -7.90
C PRO A 27 -3.61 -13.94 -8.56
N SER A 28 -2.63 -13.05 -8.63
CA SER A 28 -1.32 -13.38 -9.18
C SER A 28 -0.51 -14.18 -8.17
N PHE A 29 0.17 -15.23 -8.61
CA PHE A 29 0.94 -16.13 -7.74
C PHE A 29 2.42 -16.09 -8.08
N ALA A 30 3.27 -16.11 -7.06
CA ALA A 30 4.72 -16.20 -7.19
C ALA A 30 5.31 -17.15 -6.14
N ARG A 31 6.46 -17.73 -6.43
CA ARG A 31 7.22 -18.57 -5.49
C ARG A 31 8.09 -17.70 -4.61
N ALA A 32 7.92 -17.79 -3.30
CA ALA A 32 8.72 -17.05 -2.33
C ALA A 32 10.17 -17.57 -2.30
N ARG A 33 11.13 -16.64 -2.43
CA ARG A 33 12.56 -16.92 -2.36
C ARG A 33 13.22 -16.03 -1.31
N ARG A 34 14.02 -16.61 -0.42
CA ARG A 34 14.71 -15.84 0.63
C ARG A 34 16.00 -15.24 0.08
N LEU A 35 16.06 -13.91 0.00
CA LEU A 35 17.23 -13.22 -0.55
C LEU A 35 18.35 -12.97 0.46
N ARG A 36 18.07 -13.12 1.76
CA ARG A 36 19.00 -12.69 2.84
C ARG A 36 19.37 -11.22 2.75
N LEU A 37 18.44 -10.41 2.23
CA LEU A 37 18.58 -8.96 2.14
C LEU A 37 18.14 -8.33 3.45
N HIS A 38 19.05 -7.58 4.09
CA HIS A 38 18.77 -6.87 5.34
C HIS A 38 18.39 -5.41 5.06
N THR A 39 17.10 -5.09 5.23
CA THR A 39 16.50 -3.77 4.98
C THR A 39 16.05 -3.09 6.28
N HIS A 40 16.69 -3.45 7.40
CA HIS A 40 16.27 -3.08 8.75
C HIS A 40 14.81 -3.47 9.04
N HIS A 41 13.88 -2.51 8.95
CA HIS A 41 12.46 -2.72 9.22
C HIS A 41 11.60 -2.65 7.96
N GLU A 42 12.15 -2.26 6.81
CA GLU A 42 11.38 -2.14 5.58
C GLU A 42 11.11 -3.54 5.02
N LEU A 43 9.83 -3.85 4.84
CA LEU A 43 9.39 -5.07 4.16
C LEU A 43 9.61 -4.87 2.66
N VAL A 44 10.70 -5.40 2.15
CA VAL A 44 11.06 -5.29 0.73
C VAL A 44 10.77 -6.61 0.01
N ALA A 45 10.13 -6.49 -1.15
CA ALA A 45 9.92 -7.55 -2.11
C ALA A 45 10.57 -7.20 -3.44
N ILE A 46 11.17 -8.18 -4.11
CA ILE A 46 11.89 -8.01 -5.36
C ILE A 46 11.31 -8.99 -6.37
N MET A 47 10.95 -8.51 -7.54
CA MET A 47 10.50 -9.33 -8.66
C MET A 47 11.24 -8.95 -9.91
N ARG A 48 11.25 -9.83 -10.91
CA ARG A 48 11.77 -9.45 -12.21
C ARG A 48 10.82 -8.51 -12.94
N THR A 49 11.38 -7.58 -13.70
CA THR A 49 10.61 -6.65 -14.54
C THR A 49 9.73 -7.37 -15.55
N ASP A 50 10.13 -8.55 -16.02
CA ASP A 50 9.39 -9.40 -16.97
C ASP A 50 8.47 -10.44 -16.29
N SER A 51 8.26 -10.34 -14.98
CA SER A 51 7.40 -11.28 -14.25
C SER A 51 5.95 -11.19 -14.73
N PRO A 52 5.27 -12.33 -14.98
CA PRO A 52 3.84 -12.35 -15.30
C PRO A 52 2.99 -11.65 -14.24
N VAL A 53 3.40 -11.70 -12.97
CA VAL A 53 2.72 -11.01 -11.86
C VAL A 53 2.79 -9.49 -12.02
N CYS A 54 3.95 -8.95 -12.38
CA CYS A 54 4.09 -7.51 -12.59
C CYS A 54 3.25 -7.03 -13.79
N HIS A 55 3.15 -7.85 -14.84
CA HIS A 55 2.36 -7.53 -16.02
C HIS A 55 0.85 -7.69 -15.80
N ALA A 56 0.41 -8.75 -15.14
CA ALA A 56 -1.01 -9.04 -14.90
C ALA A 56 -1.65 -8.03 -13.94
N GLU A 57 -0.93 -7.66 -12.88
CA GLU A 57 -1.39 -6.66 -11.92
C GLU A 57 -1.07 -5.22 -12.35
N GLY A 58 -0.20 -5.02 -13.34
CA GLY A 58 0.29 -3.68 -13.72
C GLY A 58 1.14 -3.03 -12.61
N LEU A 59 1.95 -3.84 -11.91
CA LEU A 59 2.80 -3.37 -10.82
C LEU A 59 4.02 -2.60 -11.36
N ALA A 60 4.23 -1.41 -10.81
CA ALA A 60 5.43 -0.61 -11.04
C ALA A 60 6.43 -0.76 -9.90
N ALA A 61 7.69 -0.46 -10.17
CA ALA A 61 8.70 -0.33 -9.13
C ALA A 61 8.28 0.73 -8.09
N HIS A 62 8.60 0.46 -6.83
CA HIS A 62 8.29 1.27 -5.65
C HIS A 62 6.80 1.33 -5.25
N THR A 63 5.95 0.48 -5.84
CA THR A 63 4.56 0.31 -5.41
C THR A 63 4.46 -0.59 -4.19
N GLN A 64 3.50 -0.30 -3.30
CA GLN A 64 3.19 -1.16 -2.17
C GLN A 64 2.36 -2.37 -2.63
N VAL A 65 2.92 -3.57 -2.47
CA VAL A 65 2.29 -4.84 -2.80
C VAL A 65 1.86 -5.58 -1.55
N TYR A 66 0.76 -6.31 -1.65
CA TYR A 66 0.31 -7.21 -0.61
C TYR A 66 0.71 -8.63 -0.96
N ILE A 67 1.39 -9.28 -0.02
CA ILE A 67 1.87 -10.65 -0.16
C ILE A 67 1.15 -11.48 0.89
N ARG A 68 0.48 -12.54 0.44
CA ARG A 68 -0.37 -13.40 1.28
C ARG A 68 0.14 -14.83 1.26
N ASN A 69 0.32 -15.38 2.46
CA ASN A 69 0.44 -16.80 2.71
C ASN A 69 -0.57 -17.20 3.80
N GLY A 70 -1.82 -17.48 3.40
CA GLY A 70 -2.91 -17.77 4.33
C GLY A 70 -3.69 -16.53 4.78
N SER A 71 -3.90 -16.38 6.09
CA SER A 71 -4.89 -15.45 6.65
C SER A 71 -4.40 -14.00 6.83
N GLN A 72 -3.09 -13.78 7.00
CA GLN A 72 -2.55 -12.44 7.26
C GLN A 72 -1.61 -11.98 6.13
N PRO A 73 -2.01 -10.97 5.33
CA PRO A 73 -1.12 -10.35 4.37
C PRO A 73 -0.04 -9.51 5.06
N ILE A 74 1.10 -9.37 4.39
CA ILE A 74 2.06 -8.29 4.66
C ILE A 74 2.02 -7.26 3.52
N ALA A 75 2.28 -6.00 3.84
CA ALA A 75 2.47 -4.95 2.86
C ALA A 75 3.98 -4.72 2.65
N ALA A 76 4.47 -4.87 1.43
CA ALA A 76 5.88 -4.75 1.10
C ALA A 76 6.11 -3.74 -0.04
N THR A 77 7.24 -3.05 -0.01
CA THR A 77 7.70 -2.21 -1.12
C THR A 77 8.25 -3.10 -2.23
N LEU A 78 7.66 -3.04 -3.42
CA LEU A 78 8.14 -3.80 -4.58
C LEU A 78 9.33 -3.08 -5.25
N TYR A 79 10.41 -3.79 -5.47
CA TYR A 79 11.50 -3.39 -6.35
C TYR A 79 11.57 -4.34 -7.53
N GLN A 80 11.95 -3.82 -8.69
CA GLN A 80 12.10 -4.62 -9.90
C GLN A 80 13.58 -4.75 -10.25
N VAL A 81 13.96 -5.94 -10.71
CA VAL A 81 15.32 -6.24 -11.16
C VAL A 81 15.30 -6.85 -12.56
N GLU A 82 16.39 -6.66 -13.28
CA GLU A 82 16.63 -7.29 -14.57
C GLU A 82 17.67 -8.42 -14.43
N GLY A 83 17.70 -9.34 -15.39
CA GLY A 83 18.63 -10.47 -15.44
C GLY A 83 18.17 -11.71 -14.68
N ASP A 84 19.10 -12.63 -14.45
CA ASP A 84 18.82 -14.00 -13.97
C ASP A 84 18.96 -14.17 -12.45
N PHE A 85 18.96 -13.06 -11.70
CA PHE A 85 19.05 -13.11 -10.23
C PHE A 85 17.85 -13.83 -9.60
N LEU A 86 16.67 -13.62 -10.17
CA LEU A 86 15.40 -14.27 -9.82
C LEU A 86 14.84 -15.00 -11.06
N ALA A 87 13.99 -16.01 -10.86
CA ALA A 87 13.17 -16.52 -11.96
C ALA A 87 11.94 -15.63 -12.19
N GLY A 88 11.32 -15.70 -13.37
CA GLY A 88 10.17 -14.85 -13.71
C GLY A 88 8.93 -15.10 -12.84
N ASP A 89 8.83 -16.28 -12.22
CA ASP A 89 7.77 -16.69 -11.30
C ASP A 89 8.17 -16.59 -9.83
N GLU A 90 9.33 -15.99 -9.52
CA GLU A 90 9.83 -15.85 -8.15
C GLU A 90 9.60 -14.44 -7.60
N ILE A 91 9.30 -14.38 -6.30
CA ILE A 91 9.32 -13.16 -5.49
C ILE A 91 10.40 -13.29 -4.41
N GLY A 92 11.45 -12.50 -4.56
CA GLY A 92 12.52 -12.40 -3.60
C GLY A 92 12.13 -11.52 -2.43
N LEU A 93 12.26 -12.02 -1.20
CA LEU A 93 11.89 -11.28 0.00
C LEU A 93 13.15 -10.90 0.81
N SER A 94 13.11 -9.70 1.37
CA SER A 94 14.01 -9.28 2.45
C SER A 94 13.83 -10.13 3.71
N GLU A 95 14.81 -10.11 4.61
CA GLU A 95 14.74 -10.84 5.88
C GLU A 95 13.57 -10.39 6.75
N ALA A 96 13.28 -9.09 6.78
CA ALA A 96 12.12 -8.55 7.49
C ALA A 96 10.82 -9.10 6.90
N ALA A 97 10.67 -9.09 5.57
CA ALA A 97 9.50 -9.63 4.88
C ALA A 97 9.38 -11.15 5.03
N TRP A 98 10.49 -11.87 5.00
CA TRP A 98 10.54 -13.32 5.20
C TRP A 98 10.03 -13.72 6.59
N VAL A 99 10.54 -13.06 7.63
CA VAL A 99 10.14 -13.31 9.03
C VAL A 99 8.69 -12.92 9.25
N ALA A 100 8.24 -11.79 8.72
CA ALA A 100 6.85 -11.33 8.86
C ALA A 100 5.85 -12.25 8.15
N LEU A 101 6.20 -12.79 6.98
CA LEU A 101 5.33 -13.69 6.21
C LEU A 101 5.34 -15.14 6.73
N GLY A 102 6.42 -15.56 7.39
CA GLY A 102 6.52 -16.88 8.01
C GLY A 102 6.46 -18.05 7.01
N VAL A 103 7.02 -17.86 5.80
CA VAL A 103 7.02 -18.85 4.71
C VAL A 103 8.28 -19.71 4.69
N GLU A 104 8.18 -20.88 4.05
CA GLU A 104 9.32 -21.70 3.64
C GLU A 104 9.76 -21.38 2.19
N GLU A 105 11.02 -21.69 1.87
CA GLU A 105 11.60 -21.51 0.53
C GLU A 105 10.77 -22.23 -0.54
N GLY A 106 10.39 -21.52 -1.61
CA GLY A 106 9.61 -22.05 -2.72
C GLY A 106 8.10 -22.10 -2.48
N THR A 107 7.60 -21.65 -1.33
CA THR A 107 6.16 -21.56 -1.06
C THR A 107 5.48 -20.65 -2.08
N VAL A 108 4.36 -21.08 -2.65
CA VAL A 108 3.55 -20.24 -3.54
C VAL A 108 2.76 -19.25 -2.71
N VAL A 109 2.99 -17.97 -2.96
CA VAL A 109 2.32 -16.85 -2.30
C VAL A 109 1.47 -16.09 -3.30
N GLN A 110 0.38 -15.52 -2.82
CA GLN A 110 -0.44 -14.62 -3.62
C GLN A 110 0.11 -13.20 -3.49
N VAL A 111 0.26 -12.53 -4.63
CA VAL A 111 0.74 -11.15 -4.75
C VAL A 111 -0.33 -10.33 -5.44
N GLY A 112 -0.57 -9.11 -4.96
CA GLY A 112 -1.49 -8.18 -5.61
C GLY A 112 -1.35 -6.77 -5.05
N HIS A 113 -2.21 -5.87 -5.49
CA HIS A 113 -2.24 -4.50 -4.99
C HIS A 113 -2.70 -4.41 -3.54
N ALA A 114 -2.15 -3.42 -2.83
CA ALA A 114 -2.69 -3.00 -1.55
C ALA A 114 -4.14 -2.51 -1.74
N PRO A 115 -5.11 -3.01 -0.96
CA PRO A 115 -6.45 -2.42 -0.96
C PRO A 115 -6.37 -0.97 -0.46
N PRO A 116 -7.27 -0.09 -0.92
CA PRO A 116 -7.32 1.28 -0.43
C PRO A 116 -7.57 1.29 1.08
N LEU A 117 -6.76 2.05 1.82
CA LEU A 117 -6.89 2.19 3.27
C LEU A 117 -7.91 3.28 3.61
N GLU A 118 -8.95 2.92 4.35
CA GLU A 118 -9.96 3.88 4.81
C GLU A 118 -9.34 4.98 5.68
N SER A 119 -8.33 4.65 6.49
CA SER A 119 -7.63 5.61 7.36
C SER A 119 -6.91 6.73 6.59
N ILE A 120 -6.53 6.50 5.32
CA ILE A 120 -5.91 7.53 4.47
C ILE A 120 -6.93 8.63 4.14
N ALA A 121 -8.21 8.32 4.08
CA ALA A 121 -9.26 9.33 3.97
C ALA A 121 -9.28 10.24 5.21
N CYS A 122 -9.04 9.69 6.41
CA CYS A 122 -8.92 10.48 7.64
C CYS A 122 -7.70 11.41 7.59
N VAL A 123 -6.55 10.95 7.09
CA VAL A 123 -5.36 11.80 6.90
C VAL A 123 -5.68 12.96 5.95
N ARG A 124 -6.39 12.70 4.85
CA ARG A 124 -6.83 13.75 3.91
C ARG A 124 -7.77 14.76 4.59
N GLN A 125 -8.71 14.30 5.40
CA GLN A 125 -9.57 15.19 6.19
C GLN A 125 -8.74 16.09 7.10
N ARG A 126 -7.71 15.54 7.77
CA ARG A 126 -6.80 16.34 8.60
C ARG A 126 -6.05 17.39 7.80
N ILE A 127 -5.54 17.05 6.61
CA ILE A 127 -4.86 17.99 5.71
C ILE A 127 -5.76 19.18 5.34
N TYR A 128 -7.07 18.95 5.16
CA TYR A 128 -8.05 20.01 4.90
C TYR A 128 -8.52 20.77 6.16
N GLY A 129 -7.89 20.53 7.31
CA GLY A 129 -8.16 21.26 8.56
C GLY A 129 -9.28 20.68 9.41
N HIS A 130 -9.73 19.45 9.13
CA HIS A 130 -10.72 18.78 9.97
C HIS A 130 -10.09 18.11 11.20
N ARG A 131 -10.89 18.00 12.28
CA ARG A 131 -10.54 17.27 13.50
C ARG A 131 -10.71 15.77 13.30
N LEU A 132 -9.89 14.98 13.99
CA LEU A 132 -9.92 13.52 13.96
C LEU A 132 -10.62 13.01 15.21
N ASN A 133 -11.67 12.20 15.03
CA ASN A 133 -12.31 11.54 16.17
C ASN A 133 -11.52 10.29 16.60
N GLY A 134 -11.92 9.69 17.73
CA GLY A 134 -11.26 8.50 18.24
C GLY A 134 -11.21 7.32 17.27
N ALA A 135 -12.29 7.07 16.52
CA ALA A 135 -12.33 5.99 15.54
C ALA A 135 -11.32 6.21 14.39
N ALA A 136 -11.19 7.45 13.91
CA ALA A 136 -10.21 7.82 12.90
C ALA A 136 -8.77 7.60 13.41
N LEU A 137 -8.46 8.03 14.64
CA LEU A 137 -7.14 7.85 15.23
C LEU A 137 -6.82 6.37 15.49
N THR A 138 -7.78 5.57 15.96
CA THR A 138 -7.62 4.12 16.09
C THR A 138 -7.34 3.46 14.74
N SER A 139 -8.06 3.87 13.69
CA SER A 139 -7.85 3.34 12.33
C SER A 139 -6.48 3.70 11.77
N ILE A 140 -6.05 4.96 11.90
CA ILE A 140 -4.71 5.42 11.48
C ILE A 140 -3.62 4.65 12.22
N VAL A 141 -3.67 4.59 13.56
CA VAL A 141 -2.66 3.91 14.36
C VAL A 141 -2.62 2.41 14.04
N GLY A 142 -3.77 1.77 13.87
CA GLY A 142 -3.85 0.35 13.49
C GLY A 142 -3.19 0.06 12.14
N ASP A 143 -3.40 0.92 11.14
CA ASP A 143 -2.77 0.78 9.83
C ASP A 143 -1.26 1.07 9.86
N VAL A 144 -0.82 2.02 10.68
CA VAL A 144 0.61 2.34 10.87
C VAL A 144 1.33 1.16 11.53
N VAL A 145 0.80 0.61 12.63
CA VAL A 145 1.42 -0.54 13.32
C VAL A 145 1.40 -1.80 12.46
N ALA A 146 0.38 -1.96 11.61
CA ALA A 146 0.32 -3.05 10.64
C ALA A 146 1.25 -2.88 9.42
N GLY A 147 2.07 -1.81 9.38
CA GLY A 147 3.00 -1.56 8.27
C GLY A 147 2.32 -1.22 6.95
N ARG A 148 1.05 -0.81 6.98
CA ARG A 148 0.26 -0.49 5.77
C ARG A 148 0.52 0.93 5.27
N TYR A 149 1.08 1.81 6.10
CA TYR A 149 1.42 3.18 5.69
C TYR A 149 2.79 3.22 5.03
N ALA A 150 2.82 3.64 3.77
CA ALA A 150 4.07 4.06 3.13
C ALA A 150 4.62 5.33 3.79
N ASP A 151 5.92 5.57 3.65
CA ASP A 151 6.62 6.73 4.24
C ASP A 151 5.97 8.07 3.87
N VAL A 152 5.49 8.18 2.63
CA VAL A 152 4.76 9.37 2.15
C VAL A 152 3.47 9.62 2.93
N HIS A 153 2.74 8.56 3.31
CA HIS A 153 1.49 8.67 4.08
C HIS A 153 1.78 9.09 5.52
N LEU A 154 2.82 8.51 6.12
CA LEU A 154 3.25 8.87 7.47
C LEU A 154 3.76 10.32 7.53
N ALA A 155 4.58 10.73 6.56
CA ALA A 155 5.08 12.11 6.44
C ALA A 155 3.94 13.11 6.26
N ALA A 156 2.93 12.77 5.44
CA ALA A 156 1.74 13.61 5.26
C ALA A 156 0.94 13.75 6.56
N PHE A 157 0.73 12.66 7.30
CA PHE A 157 0.06 12.70 8.59
C PHE A 157 0.81 13.58 9.60
N LEU A 158 2.13 13.38 9.76
CA LEU A 158 2.97 14.19 10.66
C LEU A 158 2.96 15.68 10.28
N THR A 159 3.00 15.99 8.99
CA THR A 159 2.97 17.37 8.50
C THR A 159 1.61 18.03 8.77
N ALA A 160 0.51 17.29 8.55
CA ALA A 160 -0.84 17.79 8.77
C ALA A 160 -1.11 18.06 10.27
N THR A 161 -0.57 17.23 11.16
CA THR A 161 -0.71 17.40 12.62
C THR A 161 0.21 18.49 13.18
N ALA A 162 1.35 18.76 12.54
CA ALA A 162 2.17 19.92 12.85
C ALA A 162 1.48 21.24 12.46
N THR A 163 0.72 21.24 11.35
CA THR A 163 0.03 22.44 10.84
C THR A 163 -1.22 22.78 11.67
N LEU A 164 -2.01 21.76 12.02
CA LEU A 164 -3.12 21.87 12.95
C LEU A 164 -2.79 20.98 14.17
N PRO A 165 -2.28 21.56 15.27
CA PRO A 165 -1.96 20.79 16.47
C PRO A 165 -3.18 20.07 17.04
N PHE A 166 -2.94 18.91 17.64
CA PHE A 166 -3.99 18.15 18.33
C PHE A 166 -4.57 18.96 19.50
N ASP A 167 -5.88 18.87 19.68
CA ASP A 167 -6.54 19.30 20.91
C ASP A 167 -6.45 18.21 22.00
N GLU A 168 -7.04 18.46 23.17
CA GLU A 168 -7.00 17.54 24.31
C GLU A 168 -7.67 16.19 23.99
N ASP A 169 -8.84 16.22 23.34
CA ASP A 169 -9.58 15.02 22.96
C ASP A 169 -8.82 14.20 21.93
N GLU A 170 -8.26 14.84 20.90
CA GLU A 170 -7.43 14.19 19.89
C GLU A 170 -6.18 13.58 20.51
N THR A 171 -5.53 14.29 21.43
CA THR A 171 -4.33 13.81 22.14
C THR A 171 -4.66 12.59 23.00
N TYR A 172 -5.77 12.63 23.72
CA TYR A 172 -6.26 11.49 24.51
C TYR A 172 -6.54 10.27 23.63
N HIS A 173 -7.27 10.46 22.54
CA HIS A 173 -7.62 9.37 21.63
C HIS A 173 -6.41 8.79 20.90
N LEU A 174 -5.47 9.62 20.46
CA LEU A 174 -4.23 9.16 19.83
C LEU A 174 -3.42 8.33 20.82
N THR A 175 -3.21 8.83 22.03
CA THR A 175 -2.44 8.14 23.06
C THR A 175 -3.08 6.79 23.41
N ARG A 176 -4.41 6.77 23.55
CA ARG A 176 -5.16 5.55 23.82
C ARG A 176 -4.99 4.52 22.70
N ALA A 177 -5.13 4.94 21.44
CA ALA A 177 -4.95 4.08 20.28
C ALA A 177 -3.52 3.49 20.23
N MET A 178 -2.49 4.28 20.53
CA MET A 178 -1.10 3.82 20.58
C MET A 178 -0.88 2.75 21.66
N VAL A 179 -1.47 2.92 22.84
CA VAL A 179 -1.37 1.95 23.96
C VAL A 179 -2.20 0.67 23.70
N GLU A 180 -3.27 0.77 22.92
CA GLU A 180 -4.09 -0.38 22.52
C GLU A 180 -3.46 -1.19 21.38
N ALA A 181 -2.71 -0.54 20.48
CA ALA A 181 -2.04 -1.21 19.36
C ALA A 181 -0.72 -1.89 19.75
N GLY A 182 -0.09 -1.46 20.85
CA GLY A 182 1.17 -2.04 21.34
C GLY A 182 1.00 -3.17 22.36
N ASP A 183 2.10 -3.84 22.68
CA ASP A 183 2.15 -4.84 23.74
C ASP A 183 2.10 -4.19 25.13
N ARG A 184 1.30 -4.75 26.03
CA ARG A 184 1.21 -4.31 27.43
C ARG A 184 2.01 -5.23 28.32
N LEU A 185 2.94 -4.66 29.09
CA LEU A 185 3.66 -5.40 30.12
C LEU A 185 2.74 -5.65 31.31
N CYS A 186 2.12 -6.82 31.32
CA CYS A 186 1.23 -7.26 32.39
C CYS A 186 2.06 -7.82 33.57
N ALA A 187 2.26 -7.00 34.59
CA ALA A 187 2.80 -7.33 35.92
C ALA A 187 4.26 -7.80 36.02
N TRP A 188 4.98 -7.09 36.90
CA TRP A 188 6.18 -7.58 37.56
C TRP A 188 5.77 -8.68 38.56
N ARG A 189 6.47 -9.82 38.53
CA ARG A 189 6.50 -10.82 39.60
C ARG A 189 7.84 -10.76 40.29
#